data_AF-A0A9X3NVV3-F1
#
_entry.id   AF-A0A9X3NVV3-F1
#
_cell.length_a   1.000
_cell.length_b   1.000
_cell.length_c   1.000
_cell.angle_alpha   90.00
_cell.angle_beta   90.00
_cell.angle_gamma   90.00
#
_symmetry.space_group_name_H-M   'P 1'
#
loop_
_entity.id
_entity.type
_entity.pdbx_description
1 polymer ?
#
loop_
_entity_poly.entity_id
_entity_poly.type
_entity_poly.pdbx_seq_one_letter_code
_entity_poly.pdbx_strand_id
1 'polypeptide(L)'
;MTLLSPWWALWPTPPMPDTLAFEAVAPFAARAWTMHAVTSLLVLALAVVVARWTRVGLGGVGVAPGWTRDPEHRAHARRQWWAVFAWVLGSYCAATGILAISGAPLYPGQGEADPAAMGVVLLPISVSTAWIEEVITVALVMLLLRAARQPAAVAFLLVALAKIPYHLPQMGLPAVAVVVAALVCAWTYHRTGRITPVIAAHAAHNLLMVGVILASSGAVAAAH
;
A
#
# COMPACT_ATOMS: atom_id res chain seq x y z
N MET A 1 21.85 -23.82 10.30
CA MET A 1 21.84 -22.35 10.47
C MET A 1 20.41 -21.84 10.33
N THR A 2 19.67 -21.77 11.42
CA THR A 2 18.30 -21.21 11.51
C THR A 2 18.37 -19.90 12.32
N LEU A 3 19.15 -18.93 11.83
CA LEU A 3 19.51 -17.72 12.57
C LEU A 3 18.64 -16.49 12.29
N LEU A 4 17.42 -16.68 11.83
CA LEU A 4 16.39 -15.65 11.92
C LEU A 4 15.10 -16.37 12.30
N SER A 5 14.76 -16.39 13.59
CA SER A 5 13.34 -16.52 13.91
C SER A 5 12.69 -15.34 13.19
N PRO A 6 11.82 -15.56 12.22
CA PRO A 6 11.26 -14.44 11.48
C PRO A 6 10.55 -13.55 12.50
N TRP A 7 10.63 -12.23 12.33
CA TRP A 7 10.08 -11.25 13.27
C TRP A 7 8.59 -11.49 13.59
N TRP A 8 7.86 -12.22 12.73
CA TRP A 8 6.50 -12.69 13.01
C TRP A 8 6.40 -13.75 14.13
N ALA A 9 7.47 -14.46 14.47
CA ALA A 9 7.51 -15.41 15.58
C ALA A 9 7.44 -14.71 16.95
N LEU A 10 7.81 -13.42 17.03
CA LEU A 10 7.63 -12.60 18.23
C LEU A 10 6.17 -12.20 18.45
N TRP A 11 5.32 -12.37 17.44
CA TRP A 11 3.88 -12.09 17.49
C TRP A 11 3.12 -13.20 16.76
N PRO A 12 2.92 -14.39 17.37
CA PRO A 12 2.20 -15.49 16.72
C PRO A 12 0.83 -14.99 16.27
N THR A 13 0.59 -14.92 14.96
CA THR A 13 -0.71 -14.54 14.43
C THR A 13 -1.69 -15.66 14.75
N PRO A 14 -2.86 -15.36 15.34
CA PRO A 14 -3.90 -16.38 15.45
C PRO A 14 -4.21 -16.88 14.03
N PRO A 15 -4.58 -18.17 13.87
CA PRO A 15 -5.10 -18.63 12.60
C PRO A 15 -6.28 -17.74 12.18
N MET A 16 -6.41 -17.48 10.88
CA MET A 16 -7.55 -16.72 10.39
C MET A 16 -8.83 -17.48 10.75
N PRO A 17 -9.87 -16.81 11.28
CA PRO A 17 -11.09 -17.50 11.67
C PRO A 17 -11.82 -18.07 10.45
N ASP A 18 -12.26 -19.32 10.55
CA ASP A 18 -13.00 -20.02 9.50
C ASP A 18 -14.50 -19.62 9.42
N THR A 19 -14.93 -18.64 10.23
CA THR A 19 -16.33 -18.23 10.35
C THR A 19 -16.49 -16.72 10.53
N LEU A 20 -17.65 -16.18 10.15
CA LEU A 20 -18.07 -14.80 10.46
C LEU A 20 -18.48 -14.58 11.92
N ALA A 21 -18.40 -15.59 12.79
CA ALA A 21 -18.80 -15.41 14.17
C ALA A 21 -17.98 -14.28 14.79
N PHE A 22 -18.67 -13.26 15.31
CA PHE A 22 -18.03 -12.05 15.84
C PHE A 22 -16.95 -12.39 16.89
N GLU A 23 -17.21 -13.40 17.72
CA GLU A 23 -16.29 -13.89 18.75
C GLU A 23 -14.96 -14.42 18.17
N ALA A 24 -14.99 -14.98 16.96
CA ALA A 24 -13.81 -15.48 16.27
C ALA A 24 -13.07 -14.37 15.51
N VAL A 25 -13.80 -13.43 14.89
CA VAL A 25 -13.23 -12.35 14.06
C VAL A 25 -12.70 -11.19 14.88
N ALA A 26 -13.40 -10.79 15.94
CA ALA A 26 -13.11 -9.56 16.68
C ALA A 26 -11.70 -9.53 17.31
N PRO A 27 -11.18 -10.59 17.96
CA PRO A 27 -9.83 -10.57 18.53
C PRO A 27 -8.74 -10.45 17.45
N PHE A 28 -8.92 -11.13 16.32
CA PHE A 28 -8.01 -11.06 15.18
C PHE A 28 -8.02 -9.65 14.55
N ALA A 29 -9.22 -9.12 14.28
CA ALA A 29 -9.42 -7.78 13.73
C ALA A 29 -8.80 -6.71 14.63
N ALA A 30 -9.14 -6.71 15.93
CA ALA A 30 -8.65 -5.74 16.90
C ALA A 30 -7.12 -5.72 16.96
N ARG A 31 -6.49 -6.89 16.94
CA ARG A 31 -5.02 -6.98 16.91
C ARG A 31 -4.44 -6.45 15.61
N ALA A 32 -4.96 -6.85 14.46
CA ALA A 32 -4.48 -6.40 13.16
C ALA A 32 -4.60 -4.88 13.02
N TRP A 33 -5.76 -4.32 13.41
CA TRP A 33 -6.01 -2.88 13.40
C TRP A 33 -5.10 -2.12 14.37
N THR A 34 -4.83 -2.69 15.56
CA THR A 34 -3.91 -2.08 16.53
C THR A 34 -2.49 -2.02 15.96
N MET A 35 -1.99 -3.08 15.34
CA MET A 35 -0.67 -3.09 14.71
C MET A 35 -0.57 -2.05 13.59
N HIS A 36 -1.60 -1.96 12.75
CA HIS A 36 -1.67 -0.94 11.70
C HIS A 36 -1.73 0.48 12.28
N ALA A 37 -2.53 0.72 13.31
CA ALA A 37 -2.61 2.02 13.98
C ALA A 37 -1.25 2.45 14.57
N VAL A 38 -0.58 1.55 15.31
CA VAL A 38 0.76 1.82 15.87
C VAL A 38 1.77 2.08 14.75
N THR A 39 1.78 1.25 13.70
CA THR A 39 2.67 1.43 12.55
C THR A 39 2.39 2.77 11.88
N SER A 40 1.12 3.14 11.69
CA SER A 40 0.75 4.42 11.10
C SER A 40 1.27 5.61 11.91
N LEU A 41 1.19 5.54 13.25
CA LEU A 41 1.73 6.58 14.13
C LEU A 41 3.26 6.67 14.04
N LEU A 42 3.96 5.55 13.94
CA LEU A 42 5.41 5.52 13.77
C LEU A 42 5.84 6.12 12.42
N VAL A 43 5.15 5.76 11.34
CA VAL A 43 5.40 6.36 10.01
C VAL A 43 5.09 7.85 10.03
N LEU A 44 4.04 8.28 10.72
CA LEU A 44 3.70 9.71 10.83
C LEU A 44 4.82 10.47 11.56
N ALA A 45 5.30 9.93 12.67
CA ALA A 45 6.42 10.51 13.41
C ALA A 45 7.68 10.60 12.54
N LEU A 46 8.01 9.53 11.81
CA LEU A 46 9.14 9.51 10.88
C LEU A 46 8.97 10.55 9.76
N ALA A 47 7.78 10.62 9.16
CA ALA A 47 7.47 11.59 8.10
C ALA A 47 7.62 13.04 8.59
N VAL A 48 7.19 13.34 9.82
CA VAL A 48 7.41 14.66 10.44
C VAL A 48 8.90 14.96 10.62
N VAL A 49 9.70 14.00 11.09
CA VAL A 49 11.15 14.16 11.25
C VAL A 49 11.82 14.41 9.90
N VAL A 50 11.53 13.60 8.89
CA VAL A 50 12.10 13.75 7.54
C VAL A 50 11.67 15.06 6.88
N ALA A 51 10.40 15.44 7.00
CA ALA A 51 9.89 16.71 6.49
C ALA A 51 10.64 17.91 7.10
N ARG A 52 10.85 17.90 8.42
CA ARG A 52 11.65 18.91 9.12
C ARG A 52 13.11 18.92 8.65
N TRP A 53 13.74 17.75 8.57
CA TRP A 53 15.15 17.63 8.17
C TRP A 53 15.40 18.09 6.73
N THR A 54 14.48 17.75 5.83
CA THR A 54 14.56 18.10 4.39
C THR A 54 13.94 19.46 4.06
N ARG A 55 13.38 20.17 5.06
CA ARG A 55 12.65 21.45 4.91
C ARG A 55 11.50 21.39 3.89
N VAL A 56 10.88 20.21 3.75
CA VAL A 56 9.69 20.02 2.92
C VAL A 56 8.45 20.14 3.81
N GLY A 57 7.40 20.79 3.31
CA GLY A 57 6.13 20.87 4.05
C GLY A 57 5.50 19.48 4.22
N LEU A 58 4.69 19.30 5.27
CA LEU A 58 4.01 18.03 5.56
C LEU A 58 3.18 17.50 4.37
N GLY A 59 2.62 18.40 3.54
CA GLY A 59 1.90 18.02 2.33
C GLY A 59 2.77 17.26 1.31
N GLY A 60 4.08 17.51 1.30
CA GLY A 60 5.05 16.81 0.45
C GLY A 60 5.32 15.37 0.89
N VAL A 61 5.06 15.03 2.16
CA VAL A 61 5.10 13.66 2.71
C VAL A 61 3.69 13.05 2.87
N GLY A 62 2.67 13.67 2.28
CA GLY A 62 1.31 13.13 2.25
C GLY A 62 0.45 13.49 3.45
N VAL A 63 0.93 14.38 4.32
CA VAL A 63 0.22 14.84 5.52
C VAL A 63 -0.32 16.25 5.26
N ALA A 64 -1.64 16.41 5.21
CA ALA A 64 -2.31 17.69 4.94
C ALA A 64 -1.83 18.36 3.62
N PRO A 65 -2.24 17.84 2.44
CA PRO A 65 -1.86 18.43 1.16
C PRO A 65 -2.29 19.89 1.07
N GLY A 66 -1.34 20.78 0.79
CA GLY A 66 -1.60 22.20 0.58
C GLY A 66 -2.35 22.40 -0.75
N TRP A 67 -3.62 22.73 -0.68
CA TRP A 67 -4.37 23.21 -1.84
C TRP A 67 -4.18 24.72 -1.98
N THR A 68 -3.80 25.16 -3.18
CA THR A 68 -3.77 26.60 -3.51
C THR A 68 -5.17 27.20 -3.37
N ARG A 69 -5.25 28.47 -2.94
CA ARG A 69 -6.52 29.22 -2.89
C ARG A 69 -6.89 29.82 -4.24
N ASP A 70 -5.93 29.97 -5.15
CA ASP A 70 -6.16 30.47 -6.50
C ASP A 70 -6.99 29.46 -7.32
N PRO A 71 -8.15 29.87 -7.90
CA PRO A 71 -8.97 29.02 -8.75
C PRO A 71 -8.24 28.38 -9.95
N GLU A 72 -7.39 29.12 -10.66
CA GLU A 72 -6.72 28.61 -11.88
C GLU A 72 -5.70 27.53 -11.54
N HIS A 73 -4.87 27.83 -10.54
CA HIS A 73 -3.90 26.87 -10.01
C HIS A 73 -4.61 25.65 -9.39
N ARG A 74 -5.81 25.80 -8.80
CA ARG A 74 -6.62 24.67 -8.32
C ARG A 74 -7.07 23.77 -9.45
N ALA A 75 -7.56 24.34 -10.54
CA ALA A 75 -8.01 23.57 -11.70
C ALA A 75 -6.85 22.75 -12.30
N HIS A 76 -5.68 23.37 -12.46
CA HIS A 76 -4.47 22.67 -12.90
C HIS A 76 -4.04 21.57 -11.91
N ALA A 77 -3.97 21.89 -10.62
CA ALA A 77 -3.62 20.93 -9.56
C ALA A 77 -4.57 19.73 -9.53
N ARG A 78 -5.88 19.94 -9.71
CA ARG A 78 -6.88 18.88 -9.77
C ARG A 78 -6.71 17.99 -10.99
N ARG A 79 -6.45 18.56 -12.18
CA ARG A 79 -6.16 17.77 -13.39
C ARG A 79 -4.91 16.90 -13.20
N GLN A 80 -3.85 17.49 -12.64
CA GLN A 80 -2.62 16.76 -12.34
C GLN A 80 -2.86 15.65 -11.31
N TRP A 81 -3.66 15.92 -10.27
CA TRP A 81 -4.02 14.93 -9.25
C TRP A 81 -4.71 13.71 -9.87
N TRP A 82 -5.72 13.92 -10.71
CA TRP A 82 -6.44 12.84 -11.38
C TRP A 82 -5.58 12.09 -12.39
N ALA A 83 -4.70 12.79 -13.11
CA ALA A 83 -3.75 12.14 -14.01
C ALA A 83 -2.81 11.20 -13.24
N VAL A 84 -2.22 11.66 -12.13
CA VAL A 84 -1.36 10.81 -11.29
C VAL A 84 -2.15 9.63 -10.72
N PHE A 85 -3.35 9.88 -10.20
CA PHE A 85 -4.23 8.83 -9.69
C PHE A 85 -4.49 7.75 -10.74
N ALA A 86 -4.89 8.14 -11.96
CA ALA A 86 -5.20 7.20 -13.03
C ALA A 86 -3.98 6.39 -13.49
N TRP A 87 -2.81 7.03 -13.64
CA TRP A 87 -1.57 6.33 -14.02
C TRP A 87 -1.14 5.32 -12.96
N VAL A 88 -1.20 5.70 -11.68
CA VAL A 88 -0.83 4.81 -10.57
C VAL A 88 -1.84 3.68 -10.41
N LEU A 89 -3.14 3.97 -10.47
CA LEU A 89 -4.16 2.93 -10.38
C LEU A 89 -4.03 1.93 -11.55
N GLY A 90 -3.83 2.45 -12.77
CA GLY A 90 -3.60 1.62 -13.95
C GLY A 90 -2.38 0.70 -13.82
N SER A 91 -1.28 1.18 -13.23
CA SER A 91 -0.08 0.35 -13.04
C SER A 91 -0.27 -0.73 -11.97
N TYR A 92 -1.00 -0.43 -10.88
CA TYR A 92 -1.39 -1.44 -9.89
C TYR A 92 -2.30 -2.52 -10.49
N CYS A 93 -3.31 -2.12 -11.27
CA CYS A 93 -4.18 -3.05 -11.98
C CYS A 93 -3.38 -3.91 -12.98
N ALA A 94 -2.43 -3.32 -13.72
CA ALA A 94 -1.58 -4.06 -14.64
C ALA A 94 -0.69 -5.08 -13.91
N ALA A 95 -0.05 -4.69 -12.81
CA ALA A 95 0.76 -5.60 -11.99
C ALA A 95 -0.09 -6.76 -11.43
N THR A 96 -1.31 -6.48 -11.00
CA THR A 96 -2.26 -7.50 -10.53
C THR A 96 -2.73 -8.42 -11.66
N GLY A 97 -2.94 -7.89 -12.87
CA GLY A 97 -3.25 -8.70 -14.04
C GLY A 97 -2.12 -9.67 -14.39
N ILE A 98 -0.86 -9.22 -14.30
CA ILE A 98 0.31 -10.10 -14.47
C ILE A 98 0.33 -11.20 -13.41
N LEU A 99 0.08 -10.84 -12.14
CA LEU A 99 -0.02 -11.81 -11.04
C LEU A 99 -1.13 -12.84 -11.29
N ALA A 100 -2.32 -12.39 -11.70
CA ALA A 100 -3.46 -13.25 -11.99
C ALA A 100 -3.14 -14.25 -13.12
N ILE A 101 -2.50 -13.81 -14.20
CA ILE A 101 -2.09 -14.67 -15.33
C ILE A 101 -1.04 -15.69 -14.89
N SER A 102 -0.18 -15.35 -13.92
CA SER A 102 0.84 -16.27 -13.41
C SER A 102 0.30 -17.37 -12.50
N GLY A 103 -0.97 -17.30 -12.09
CA GLY A 103 -1.57 -18.21 -11.12
C GLY A 103 -1.11 -17.97 -9.67
N ALA A 104 -0.41 -16.87 -9.41
CA ALA A 104 -0.01 -16.48 -8.07
C ALA A 104 -1.25 -16.10 -7.24
N PRO A 105 -1.24 -16.33 -5.91
CA PRO A 105 -2.30 -15.86 -5.04
C PRO A 105 -2.36 -14.33 -5.08
N LEU A 106 -3.57 -13.79 -5.24
CA LEU A 106 -3.83 -12.35 -5.28
C LEU A 106 -3.89 -11.73 -3.89
N TYR A 107 -4.14 -12.55 -2.87
CA TYR A 107 -4.20 -12.13 -1.48
C TYR A 107 -3.79 -13.27 -0.53
N PRO A 108 -3.31 -12.95 0.69
CA PRO A 108 -2.98 -13.96 1.70
C PRO A 108 -4.21 -14.79 2.09
N GLY A 109 -4.06 -16.11 2.22
CA GLY A 109 -5.17 -17.00 2.62
C GLY A 109 -6.22 -17.23 1.53
N GLN A 110 -5.90 -16.96 0.26
CA GLN A 110 -6.78 -17.28 -0.87
C GLN A 110 -7.13 -18.76 -0.89
N GLY A 111 -8.42 -19.06 -0.65
CA GLY A 111 -8.98 -20.41 -0.62
C GLY A 111 -9.01 -21.08 0.76
N GLU A 112 -8.48 -20.44 1.80
CA GLU A 112 -8.39 -21.02 3.15
C GLU A 112 -9.36 -20.37 4.15
N ALA A 113 -9.74 -19.12 3.95
CA ALA A 113 -10.56 -18.36 4.90
C ALA A 113 -11.91 -17.90 4.33
N ASP A 114 -12.87 -17.67 5.23
CA ASP A 114 -14.16 -17.08 4.90
C ASP A 114 -13.95 -15.67 4.28
N PRO A 115 -14.31 -15.47 3.00
CA PRO A 115 -14.01 -14.21 2.31
C PRO A 115 -14.74 -13.00 2.92
N ALA A 116 -15.89 -13.20 3.57
CA ALA A 116 -16.60 -12.11 4.22
C ALA A 116 -15.90 -11.68 5.54
N ALA A 117 -15.37 -12.62 6.33
CA ALA A 117 -14.59 -12.28 7.54
C ALA A 117 -13.31 -11.56 7.14
N MET A 118 -12.64 -12.07 6.11
CA MET A 118 -11.43 -11.48 5.57
C MET A 118 -11.69 -10.06 5.05
N GLY A 119 -12.78 -9.83 4.31
CA GLY A 119 -13.12 -8.49 3.81
C GLY A 119 -13.33 -7.46 4.93
N VAL A 120 -14.01 -7.83 6.02
CA VAL A 120 -14.22 -6.95 7.19
C VAL A 120 -12.90 -6.56 7.84
N VAL A 121 -12.00 -7.52 8.04
CA VAL A 121 -10.69 -7.27 8.65
C VAL A 121 -9.81 -6.41 7.74
N LEU A 122 -9.81 -6.71 6.44
CA LEU A 122 -8.93 -6.09 5.47
C LEU A 122 -9.33 -4.65 5.13
N LEU A 123 -10.61 -4.27 5.20
CA LEU A 123 -11.07 -2.95 4.76
C LEU A 123 -10.27 -1.76 5.36
N PRO A 124 -10.14 -1.60 6.69
CA PRO A 124 -9.32 -0.52 7.26
C PRO A 124 -7.82 -0.73 7.04
N ILE A 125 -7.37 -1.99 6.99
CA ILE A 125 -5.98 -2.36 6.73
C ILE A 125 -5.57 -1.89 5.34
N SER A 126 -6.37 -2.16 4.31
CA SER A 126 -6.15 -1.77 2.91
C SER A 126 -5.82 -0.29 2.74
N VAL A 127 -6.52 0.59 3.46
CA VAL A 127 -6.28 2.04 3.41
C VAL A 127 -5.00 2.41 4.16
N SER A 128 -4.81 1.88 5.37
CA SER A 128 -3.61 2.17 6.16
C SER A 128 -2.32 1.63 5.51
N THR A 129 -2.37 0.45 4.88
CA THR A 129 -1.27 -0.14 4.10
C THR A 129 -0.86 0.77 2.96
N ALA A 130 -1.83 1.24 2.16
CA ALA A 130 -1.55 2.16 1.06
C ALA A 130 -0.85 3.44 1.55
N TRP A 131 -1.28 3.98 2.69
CA TRP A 131 -0.61 5.14 3.27
C TRP A 131 0.80 4.82 3.80
N ILE A 132 0.96 3.76 4.59
CA ILE A 132 2.24 3.33 5.17
C ILE A 132 3.27 3.08 4.05
N GLU A 133 2.92 2.27 3.06
CA GLU A 133 3.83 1.85 2.00
C GLU A 133 4.25 3.02 1.13
N GLU A 134 3.31 3.83 0.63
CA GLU A 134 3.65 4.92 -0.28
C GLU A 134 4.41 6.05 0.44
N VAL A 135 4.10 6.31 1.72
CA VAL A 135 4.89 7.26 2.50
C VAL A 135 6.32 6.74 2.67
N ILE A 136 6.51 5.54 3.22
CA ILE A 136 7.86 5.01 3.47
C ILE A 136 8.64 4.82 2.17
N THR A 137 8.13 3.98 1.28
CA THR A 137 8.91 3.47 0.14
C THR A 137 9.04 4.47 -0.98
N VAL A 138 8.09 5.39 -1.14
CA VAL A 138 8.12 6.40 -2.21
C VAL A 138 8.52 7.75 -1.65
N ALA A 139 7.70 8.37 -0.79
CA ALA A 139 7.94 9.74 -0.37
C ALA A 139 9.26 9.89 0.42
N LEU A 140 9.45 9.12 1.48
CA LEU A 140 10.62 9.26 2.35
C LEU A 140 11.91 8.89 1.63
N VAL A 141 11.95 7.74 0.92
CA VAL A 141 13.12 7.33 0.14
C VAL A 141 13.51 8.41 -0.88
N MET A 142 12.55 8.90 -1.67
CA MET A 142 12.81 9.93 -2.68
C MET A 142 13.29 11.25 -2.05
N LEU A 143 12.70 11.68 -0.94
CA LEU A 143 13.09 12.90 -0.25
C LEU A 143 14.49 12.81 0.36
N LEU A 144 14.80 11.71 1.04
CA LEU A 144 16.10 11.48 1.67
C LEU A 144 17.22 11.41 0.61
N LEU A 145 16.99 10.67 -0.48
CA LEU A 145 17.97 10.55 -1.56
C LEU A 145 18.15 11.85 -2.34
N ARG A 146 17.07 12.61 -2.55
CA ARG A 146 17.16 13.96 -3.12
C ARG A 146 17.94 14.91 -2.21
N ALA A 147 17.71 14.86 -0.89
CA ALA A 147 18.49 15.64 0.08
C ALA A 147 19.97 15.24 0.08
N ALA A 148 20.27 13.95 -0.11
CA ALA A 148 21.62 13.42 -0.32
C ALA A 148 22.17 13.65 -1.74
N ARG A 149 21.46 14.42 -2.60
CA ARG A 149 21.84 14.76 -3.98
C ARG A 149 22.11 13.54 -4.87
N GLN A 150 21.44 12.42 -4.59
CA GLN A 150 21.56 11.23 -5.41
C GLN A 150 20.79 11.39 -6.73
N PRO A 151 21.25 10.75 -7.83
CA PRO A 151 20.54 10.75 -9.09
C PRO A 151 19.13 10.14 -8.96
N ALA A 152 18.16 10.67 -9.70
CA ALA A 152 16.77 10.18 -9.66
C ALA A 152 16.67 8.68 -10.00
N ALA A 153 17.51 8.18 -10.90
CA ALA A 153 17.57 6.76 -11.25
C ALA A 153 17.89 5.85 -10.06
N VAL A 154 18.81 6.28 -9.17
CA VAL A 154 19.15 5.53 -7.94
C VAL A 154 17.94 5.50 -7.01
N ALA A 155 17.23 6.62 -6.89
CA ALA A 155 16.03 6.68 -6.08
C ALA A 155 14.92 5.77 -6.61
N PHE A 156 14.67 5.77 -7.92
CA PHE A 156 13.69 4.89 -8.55
C PHE A 156 14.02 3.41 -8.33
N LEU A 157 15.28 3.04 -8.48
CA LEU A 157 15.74 1.67 -8.23
C LEU A 157 15.52 1.28 -6.76
N LEU A 158 15.87 2.15 -5.80
CA LEU A 158 15.69 1.86 -4.39
C LEU A 158 14.21 1.80 -3.98
N VAL A 159 13.34 2.62 -4.54
CA VAL A 159 11.89 2.50 -4.35
C VAL A 159 11.39 1.13 -4.85
N ALA A 160 11.78 0.73 -6.06
CA ALA A 160 11.38 -0.56 -6.62
C ALA A 160 11.90 -1.74 -5.80
N LEU A 161 13.18 -1.72 -5.42
CA LEU A 161 13.79 -2.77 -4.61
C LEU A 161 13.21 -2.83 -3.20
N ALA A 162 12.81 -1.71 -2.60
CA ALA A 162 12.19 -1.69 -1.29
C ALA A 162 10.83 -2.40 -1.25
N LYS A 163 10.11 -2.46 -2.39
CA LYS A 163 8.80 -3.11 -2.49
C LYS A 163 8.86 -4.64 -2.54
N ILE A 164 9.89 -5.21 -3.16
CA ILE A 164 9.98 -6.66 -3.39
C ILE A 164 9.99 -7.48 -2.09
N PRO A 165 10.83 -7.17 -1.06
CA PRO A 165 11.01 -8.05 0.09
C PRO A 165 9.75 -8.37 0.89
N TYR A 166 8.81 -7.44 0.98
CA TYR A 166 7.58 -7.65 1.75
C TYR A 166 6.44 -8.27 0.94
N HIS A 167 6.59 -8.41 -0.38
CA HIS A 167 5.69 -9.16 -1.25
C HIS A 167 6.21 -10.56 -1.62
N LEU A 168 7.53 -10.77 -1.54
CA LEU A 168 8.17 -12.02 -1.92
C LEU A 168 7.65 -13.25 -1.14
N PRO A 169 7.41 -13.20 0.19
CA PRO A 169 6.91 -14.34 0.94
C PRO A 169 5.52 -14.83 0.49
N GLN A 170 4.65 -13.93 0.03
CA GLN A 170 3.27 -14.23 -0.33
C GLN A 170 3.12 -14.54 -1.83
N MET A 171 3.82 -13.79 -2.68
CA MET A 171 3.64 -13.86 -4.14
C MET A 171 4.73 -14.65 -4.85
N GLY A 172 5.83 -15.02 -4.18
CA GLY A 172 6.98 -15.65 -4.82
C GLY A 172 7.63 -14.78 -5.89
N LEU A 173 8.22 -15.40 -6.92
CA LEU A 173 8.87 -14.68 -8.04
C LEU A 173 7.93 -13.69 -8.78
N PRO A 174 6.63 -13.99 -8.95
CA PRO A 174 5.66 -13.02 -9.46
C PRO A 174 5.59 -11.68 -8.72
N ALA A 175 6.10 -11.59 -7.47
CA ALA A 175 6.26 -10.32 -6.74
C ALA A 175 7.02 -9.26 -7.55
N VAL A 176 7.87 -9.64 -8.51
CA VAL A 176 8.57 -8.69 -9.39
C VAL A 176 7.60 -7.81 -10.20
N ALA A 177 6.35 -8.24 -10.44
CA ALA A 177 5.35 -7.41 -11.12
C ALA A 177 5.08 -6.08 -10.39
N VAL A 178 5.25 -6.02 -9.06
CA VAL A 178 5.07 -4.79 -8.27
C VAL A 178 6.11 -3.71 -8.60
N VAL A 179 7.25 -4.10 -9.21
CA VAL A 179 8.29 -3.16 -9.65
C VAL A 179 7.73 -2.14 -10.63
N VAL A 180 6.82 -2.56 -11.52
CA VAL A 180 6.19 -1.66 -12.51
C VAL A 180 5.39 -0.57 -11.79
N ALA A 181 4.55 -0.96 -10.83
CA ALA A 181 3.77 -0.01 -10.03
C ALA A 181 4.69 0.92 -9.22
N ALA A 182 5.72 0.36 -8.57
CA ALA A 182 6.68 1.11 -7.77
C ALA A 182 7.42 2.19 -8.59
N LEU A 183 7.87 1.85 -9.81
CA LEU A 183 8.54 2.80 -10.70
C LEU A 183 7.59 3.91 -11.16
N VAL A 184 6.33 3.60 -11.48
CA VAL A 184 5.32 4.61 -11.83
C VAL A 184 5.03 5.54 -10.65
N CYS A 185 4.93 5.01 -9.43
CA CYS A 185 4.76 5.81 -8.21
C CYS A 185 5.96 6.75 -7.99
N ALA A 186 7.18 6.23 -8.08
CA ALA A 186 8.40 7.01 -7.92
C ALA A 186 8.54 8.11 -9.00
N TRP A 187 8.26 7.77 -10.26
CA TRP A 187 8.30 8.70 -11.37
C TRP A 187 7.23 9.81 -11.25
N THR A 188 5.98 9.44 -10.98
CA THR A 188 4.90 10.44 -10.82
C THR A 188 5.15 11.35 -9.61
N TYR A 189 5.63 10.79 -8.49
CA TYR A 189 6.01 11.59 -7.32
C TYR A 189 7.20 12.50 -7.61
N HIS A 190 8.24 12.02 -8.30
CA HIS A 190 9.37 12.85 -8.70
C HIS A 190 8.95 14.04 -9.58
N ARG A 191 8.03 13.79 -10.53
CA ARG A 191 7.60 14.80 -11.51
C ARG A 191 6.61 15.81 -10.92
N THR A 192 5.80 15.41 -9.96
CA THR A 192 4.69 16.24 -9.47
C THR A 192 4.83 16.69 -8.01
N GLY A 193 5.64 15.99 -7.21
CA GLY A 193 5.74 16.19 -5.76
C GLY A 193 4.46 15.81 -4.99
N ARG A 194 3.49 15.14 -5.63
CA ARG A 194 2.17 14.84 -5.06
C ARG A 194 2.06 13.37 -4.69
N ILE A 195 2.25 13.05 -3.41
CA ILE A 195 2.09 11.67 -2.93
C ILE A 195 0.63 11.30 -2.64
N THR A 196 -0.24 12.27 -2.33
CA THR A 196 -1.65 11.98 -2.02
C THR A 196 -2.44 11.28 -3.12
N PRO A 197 -2.33 11.60 -4.43
CA PRO A 197 -2.98 10.79 -5.47
C PRO A 197 -2.37 9.38 -5.59
N VAL A 198 -1.10 9.19 -5.25
CA VAL A 198 -0.43 7.87 -5.25
C VAL A 198 -1.02 6.99 -4.14
N ILE A 199 -1.10 7.52 -2.91
CA ILE A 199 -1.74 6.86 -1.76
C ILE A 199 -3.19 6.52 -2.08
N ALA A 200 -3.95 7.47 -2.64
CA ALA A 200 -5.35 7.26 -2.97
C ALA A 200 -5.54 6.18 -4.04
N ALA A 201 -4.68 6.14 -5.07
CA ALA A 201 -4.73 5.12 -6.12
C ALA A 201 -4.41 3.72 -5.58
N HIS A 202 -3.37 3.60 -4.74
CA HIS A 202 -3.05 2.34 -4.07
C HIS A 202 -4.20 1.91 -3.13
N ALA A 203 -4.77 2.81 -2.33
CA ALA A 203 -5.91 2.49 -1.48
C ALA A 203 -7.12 2.03 -2.31
N ALA A 204 -7.42 2.71 -3.42
CA ALA A 204 -8.49 2.33 -4.33
C ALA A 204 -8.26 0.93 -4.94
N HIS A 205 -7.03 0.61 -5.32
CA HIS A 205 -6.66 -0.73 -5.77
C HIS A 205 -6.85 -1.78 -4.68
N ASN A 206 -6.38 -1.54 -3.45
CA ASN A 206 -6.58 -2.48 -2.34
C ASN A 206 -8.07 -2.70 -2.04
N LEU A 207 -8.89 -1.64 -2.08
CA LEU A 207 -10.33 -1.74 -1.89
C LEU A 207 -11.02 -2.49 -3.04
N LEU A 208 -10.56 -2.32 -4.28
CA LEU A 208 -11.03 -3.11 -5.42
C LEU A 208 -10.76 -4.60 -5.17
N MET A 209 -9.58 -4.94 -4.68
CA MET A 209 -9.23 -6.33 -4.35
C MET A 209 -10.10 -6.90 -3.23
N VAL A 210 -10.37 -6.12 -2.17
CA VAL A 210 -11.33 -6.50 -1.13
C VAL A 210 -12.73 -6.73 -1.74
N GLY A 211 -13.16 -5.87 -2.66
CA GLY A 211 -14.42 -6.05 -3.39
C GLY A 211 -14.48 -7.35 -4.20
N VAL A 212 -13.37 -7.72 -4.87
CA VAL A 212 -13.26 -9.00 -5.60
C VAL A 212 -13.36 -10.19 -4.65
N ILE A 213 -12.70 -10.13 -3.50
CA ILE A 213 -12.78 -11.16 -2.45
C ILE A 213 -14.24 -11.34 -2.00
N LEU A 214 -14.93 -10.24 -1.67
CA LEU A 214 -16.33 -10.27 -1.24
C LEU A 214 -17.31 -10.71 -2.34
N ALA A 215 -17.03 -10.39 -3.61
CA ALA A 215 -17.84 -10.86 -4.72
C ALA A 215 -17.69 -12.37 -4.94
N SER A 216 -16.48 -12.91 -4.73
CA SER A 216 -16.22 -14.36 -4.86
C SER A 216 -16.96 -15.20 -3.81
N SER A 217 -17.20 -14.69 -2.59
CA SER A 217 -18.03 -15.42 -1.60
C SER A 217 -19.51 -15.51 -2.00
N GLY A 218 -20.06 -14.45 -2.60
CA GLY A 218 -21.45 -14.47 -3.08
C GLY A 218 -21.67 -15.47 -4.21
N ALA A 219 -20.68 -15.60 -5.11
CA ALA A 219 -20.73 -16.57 -6.20
C ALA A 219 -20.68 -18.03 -5.69
N VAL A 220 -19.88 -18.31 -4.67
CA VAL A 220 -19.81 -19.63 -4.02
C VAL A 220 -21.12 -19.95 -3.32
N ALA A 221 -21.70 -19.00 -2.57
CA ALA A 221 -22.95 -19.20 -1.84
C ALA A 221 -24.16 -19.45 -2.78
N ALA A 222 -24.15 -18.91 -4.00
CA ALA A 222 -25.21 -19.12 -4.99
C ALA A 222 -25.10 -20.45 -5.77
N ALA A 223 -23.96 -21.13 -5.69
CA ALA A 223 -23.69 -22.40 -6.37
C ALA A 223 -24.00 -23.64 -5.51
N HIS A 224 -24.35 -23.43 -4.23
CA HIS A 224 -24.74 -24.45 -3.25
C HIS A 224 -26.22 -24.31 -2.88
#